data_AF-A0A0B8ZFY8-F1
#
_entry.id   AF-A0A0B8ZFY8-F1
#
_cell.length_a   1.000
_cell.length_b   1.000
_cell.length_c   1.000
_cell.angle_alpha   90.00
_cell.angle_beta   90.00
_cell.angle_gamma   90.00
#
_symmetry.space_group_name_H-M   'P 1'
#
loop_
_entity.id
_entity.type
_entity.pdbx_description
1 polymer ?
#
loop_
_entity_poly.entity_id
_entity_poly.type
_entity_poly.pdbx_seq_one_letter_code
_entity_poly.pdbx_strand_id
1 'polypeptide(L)'
;MTLIEPGGARTSFSHNLQFASEIAAYRDTPAGHIRKMFETAGNELYTLDPQKIAQAIVDVATSDHPPLRVTLGGDAFGVVQAALQSRLAFLQSQEALARSVAFDS
;
A
#
# COMPACT_ATOMS: atom_id res chain seq x y z
N MET A 1 -12.24 3.54 15.03
CA MET A 1 -12.28 3.25 13.58
C MET A 1 -10.87 2.90 13.14
N THR A 2 -10.71 1.83 12.34
CA THR A 2 -9.41 1.33 11.87
C THR A 2 -9.50 0.95 10.39
N LEU A 3 -8.48 1.30 9.62
CA LEU A 3 -8.27 0.88 8.23
C LEU A 3 -7.35 -0.33 8.18
N ILE A 4 -7.77 -1.36 7.45
CA ILE A 4 -6.97 -2.56 7.18
C ILE A 4 -6.43 -2.45 5.76
N GLU A 5 -5.11 -2.53 5.61
CA GLU A 5 -4.39 -2.30 4.35
C GLU A 5 -3.61 -3.58 3.99
N PRO A 6 -4.28 -4.63 3.47
CA PRO A 6 -3.63 -5.89 3.16
C PRO A 6 -2.87 -5.84 1.83
N GLY A 7 -1.80 -6.63 1.75
CA GLY A 7 -1.17 -7.04 0.50
C GLY A 7 -2.01 -8.08 -0.26
N GLY A 8 -1.37 -8.80 -1.19
CA GLY A 8 -2.08 -9.79 -2.00
C GLY A 8 -2.57 -10.99 -1.19
N ALA A 9 -3.89 -11.17 -1.07
CA ALA A 9 -4.51 -12.28 -0.35
C ALA A 9 -5.08 -13.35 -1.28
N ARG A 10 -4.97 -14.63 -0.89
CA ARG A 10 -5.49 -15.79 -1.63
C ARG A 10 -7.01 -15.89 -1.55
N THR A 11 -7.68 -14.99 -2.26
CA THR A 11 -9.14 -14.93 -2.40
C THR A 11 -9.51 -15.03 -3.87
N SER A 12 -10.81 -15.10 -4.18
CA SER A 12 -11.28 -15.02 -5.56
C SER A 12 -11.13 -13.63 -6.17
N PHE A 13 -10.59 -12.62 -5.46
CA PHE A 13 -10.47 -11.24 -5.93
C PHE A 13 -9.77 -11.14 -7.29
N SER A 14 -8.64 -11.83 -7.46
CA SER A 14 -7.87 -11.83 -8.71
C SER A 14 -8.67 -12.31 -9.92
N HIS A 15 -9.48 -13.36 -9.74
CA HIS A 15 -10.34 -13.93 -10.77
C HIS A 15 -11.55 -13.04 -11.10
N ASN A 16 -11.88 -12.08 -10.23
CA ASN A 16 -12.99 -11.15 -10.41
C ASN A 16 -12.53 -9.75 -10.85
N LEU A 17 -11.23 -9.58 -11.17
CA LEU A 17 -10.72 -8.33 -11.71
C LEU A 17 -11.33 -8.03 -13.08
N GLN A 18 -11.74 -6.79 -13.27
CA GLN A 18 -12.19 -6.26 -14.56
C GLN A 18 -11.21 -5.20 -15.02
N PHE A 19 -10.69 -5.37 -16.22
CA PHE A 19 -9.76 -4.41 -16.82
C PHE A 19 -10.49 -3.50 -17.79
N ALA A 20 -10.18 -2.20 -17.73
CA ALA A 20 -10.59 -1.26 -18.76
C ALA A 20 -9.92 -1.61 -20.10
N SER A 21 -10.51 -1.19 -21.22
CA SER A 21 -9.89 -1.31 -22.53
C SER A 21 -8.53 -0.61 -22.56
N GLU A 22 -7.53 -1.29 -23.11
CA GLU A 22 -6.16 -0.76 -23.19
C GLU A 22 -6.11 0.48 -24.10
N ILE A 23 -5.38 1.50 -23.65
CA ILE A 23 -5.03 2.67 -24.45
C ILE A 23 -3.53 2.60 -24.75
N ALA A 24 -3.15 2.61 -26.03
CA ALA A 24 -1.77 2.43 -26.48
C ALA A 24 -0.78 3.41 -25.82
N ALA A 25 -1.19 4.66 -25.59
CA ALA A 25 -0.37 5.68 -24.94
C ALA A 25 0.08 5.33 -23.51
N TYR A 26 -0.61 4.40 -22.84
CA TYR A 26 -0.30 3.99 -21.46
C TYR A 26 0.43 2.64 -21.36
N ARG A 27 0.66 1.94 -22.48
CA ARG A 27 1.22 0.58 -22.51
C ARG A 27 2.55 0.46 -21.77
N ASP A 28 3.49 1.36 -22.04
CA ASP A 28 4.85 1.33 -21.49
C ASP A 28 5.02 2.26 -20.28
N THR A 29 3.90 2.63 -19.66
CA THR A 29 3.86 3.46 -18.45
C THR A 29 3.64 2.57 -17.21
N PRO A 30 3.80 3.10 -15.98
CA PRO A 30 3.48 2.35 -14.77
C PRO A 30 2.07 1.73 -14.77
N ALA A 31 1.08 2.37 -15.40
CA ALA A 31 -0.27 1.82 -15.51
C ALA A 31 -0.30 0.53 -16.34
N GLY A 32 0.39 0.51 -17.48
CA GLY A 32 0.51 -0.68 -18.33
C GLY A 32 1.32 -1.79 -17.66
N HIS A 33 2.37 -1.45 -16.91
CA HIS A 33 3.14 -2.42 -16.13
C HIS A 33 2.31 -3.09 -15.02
N ILE A 34 1.50 -2.32 -14.28
CA ILE A 34 0.62 -2.86 -13.24
C ILE A 34 -0.46 -3.75 -13.85
N ARG A 35 -1.07 -3.34 -14.98
CA ARG A 35 -2.02 -4.20 -15.70
C ARG A 35 -1.38 -5.54 -16.07
N LYS A 36 -0.21 -5.50 -16.73
CA LYS A 36 0.51 -6.71 -17.13
C LYS A 36 0.85 -7.59 -15.92
N MET A 37 1.29 -6.99 -14.82
CA MET A 37 1.57 -7.70 -13.57
C MET A 37 0.36 -8.50 -13.09
N PHE A 38 -0.84 -7.92 -13.07
CA PHE A 38 -2.06 -8.63 -12.66
C PHE A 38 -2.54 -9.66 -13.70
N GLU A 39 -2.38 -9.39 -15.00
CA GLU A 39 -2.75 -10.33 -16.07
C GLU A 39 -1.87 -11.58 -16.10
N THR A 40 -0.59 -11.46 -15.72
CA THR A 40 0.36 -12.58 -15.71
C THR A 40 0.63 -13.14 -14.32
N ALA A 41 -0.03 -12.61 -13.28
CA ALA A 41 0.20 -12.99 -11.91
C ALA A 41 -0.15 -14.46 -11.65
N GLY A 42 0.78 -15.21 -11.06
CA GLY A 42 0.48 -16.47 -10.39
C GLY A 42 0.21 -16.26 -8.89
N ASN A 43 0.23 -17.37 -8.16
CA ASN A 43 -0.01 -17.39 -6.71
C ASN A 43 1.08 -16.66 -5.90
N GLU A 44 2.21 -16.31 -6.51
CA GLU A 44 3.31 -15.58 -5.89
C GLU A 44 2.96 -14.14 -5.51
N LEU A 45 2.02 -13.49 -6.19
CA LEU A 45 1.51 -12.17 -5.78
C LEU A 45 0.53 -12.25 -4.61
N TYR A 46 -0.05 -13.43 -4.36
CA TYR A 46 -1.08 -13.65 -3.35
C TYR A 46 -0.50 -14.46 -2.19
N THR A 47 0.30 -13.81 -1.36
CA THR A 47 1.05 -14.44 -0.27
C THR A 47 0.26 -14.58 1.04
N LEU A 48 -0.82 -13.82 1.20
CA LEU A 48 -1.55 -13.76 2.46
C LEU A 48 -2.65 -14.80 2.55
N ASP A 49 -2.79 -15.35 3.76
CA ASP A 49 -3.85 -16.27 4.17
C ASP A 49 -5.06 -15.48 4.67
N PRO A 50 -6.25 -15.59 4.02
CA PRO A 50 -7.46 -14.91 4.44
C PRO A 50 -7.89 -15.23 5.87
N GLN A 51 -7.64 -16.44 6.38
CA GLN A 51 -7.99 -16.80 7.76
C GLN A 51 -7.15 -16.02 8.77
N LYS A 52 -5.85 -15.86 8.48
CA LYS A 52 -4.95 -15.06 9.33
C LYS A 52 -5.30 -13.58 9.27
N ILE A 53 -5.70 -13.07 8.10
CA ILE A 53 -6.20 -11.70 7.97
C ILE A 53 -7.44 -11.51 8.85
N ALA A 54 -8.42 -12.42 8.76
CA ALA A 54 -9.65 -12.33 9.56
C ALA A 54 -9.35 -12.34 11.07
N GLN A 55 -8.46 -13.23 11.53
CA GLN A 55 -8.05 -13.26 12.93
C GLN A 55 -7.39 -11.93 13.36
N ALA A 56 -6.45 -11.40 12.57
CA ALA A 56 -5.80 -10.13 12.87
C ALA A 56 -6.80 -8.95 12.94
N ILE A 57 -7.85 -8.96 12.10
CA ILE A 57 -8.93 -7.96 12.15
C ILE A 57 -9.68 -8.04 13.47
N VAL A 58 -10.03 -9.25 13.94
CA VAL A 58 -10.70 -9.45 15.24
C VAL A 58 -9.80 -8.93 16.36
N ASP A 59 -8.54 -9.36 16.40
CA ASP A 59 -7.59 -8.99 17.45
C ASP A 59 -7.45 -7.47 17.55
N VAL A 60 -7.31 -6.79 16.42
CA VAL A 60 -7.24 -5.31 16.36
C VAL A 60 -8.54 -4.68 16.81
N ALA A 61 -9.69 -5.16 16.32
CA ALA A 61 -10.99 -4.60 16.66
C ALA A 61 -11.34 -4.72 18.15
N THR A 62 -10.77 -5.71 18.85
CA THR A 62 -10.95 -5.93 20.28
C THR A 62 -9.84 -5.36 21.16
N SER A 63 -8.84 -4.69 20.59
CA SER A 63 -7.76 -4.06 21.36
C SER A 63 -8.22 -2.77 22.05
N ASP A 64 -7.62 -2.45 23.20
CA ASP A 64 -7.96 -1.23 23.96
C ASP A 64 -7.69 0.07 23.17
N HIS A 65 -6.65 0.05 22.34
CA HIS A 65 -6.17 1.19 21.58
C HIS A 65 -5.86 0.79 20.13
N PRO A 66 -6.90 0.54 19.31
CA PRO A 66 -6.69 0.10 17.94
C PRO A 66 -6.03 1.22 17.12
N PRO A 67 -4.95 0.95 16.38
CA PRO A 67 -4.34 1.95 15.50
C PRO A 67 -5.31 2.36 14.40
N LEU A 68 -5.14 3.59 13.87
CA LEU A 68 -5.96 4.07 12.76
C LEU A 68 -5.73 3.25 11.47
N ARG A 69 -4.51 2.73 11.26
CA ARG A 69 -4.11 1.96 10.07
C ARG A 69 -3.32 0.71 10.48
N VAL A 70 -3.65 -0.42 9.86
CA VAL A 70 -2.94 -1.70 10.02
C VAL A 70 -2.60 -2.26 8.65
N THR A 71 -1.32 -2.24 8.31
CA THR A 71 -0.80 -2.87 7.09
C THR A 71 -0.54 -4.36 7.36
N LEU A 72 -1.10 -5.23 6.53
CA LEU A 72 -0.95 -6.69 6.67
C LEU A 72 -0.22 -7.25 5.45
N GLY A 73 0.90 -7.93 5.66
CA GLY A 73 1.72 -8.52 4.61
C GLY A 73 3.06 -7.81 4.40
N GLY A 74 4.10 -8.59 4.10
CA GLY A 74 5.46 -8.06 3.92
C GLY A 74 5.62 -7.22 2.65
N ASP A 75 4.87 -7.56 1.60
CA ASP A 75 4.75 -6.79 0.35
C ASP A 75 4.16 -5.40 0.62
N ALA A 76 2.98 -5.34 1.25
CA ALA A 76 2.32 -4.09 1.58
C ALA A 76 3.16 -3.26 2.56
N PHE A 77 3.72 -3.88 3.59
CA PHE A 77 4.59 -3.21 4.55
C PHE A 77 5.82 -2.59 3.87
N GLY A 78 6.50 -3.33 2.99
CA GLY A 78 7.67 -2.83 2.27
C GLY A 78 7.36 -1.62 1.40
N VAL A 79 6.25 -1.66 0.65
CA VAL A 79 5.80 -0.52 -0.19
C VAL A 79 5.44 0.70 0.66
N VAL A 80 4.67 0.52 1.74
CA VAL A 80 4.26 1.61 2.63
C VAL A 80 5.47 2.22 3.34
N GLN A 81 6.37 1.38 3.86
CA GLN A 81 7.59 1.84 4.53
C GLN A 81 8.46 2.68 3.59
N ALA A 82 8.72 2.19 2.37
CA ALA A 82 9.53 2.91 1.40
C ALA A 82 8.92 4.27 1.03
N ALA A 83 7.59 4.33 0.84
CA ALA A 83 6.90 5.58 0.54
C ALA A 83 6.97 6.58 1.71
N LEU A 84 6.82 6.12 2.95
CA LEU A 84 6.93 6.96 4.14
C LEU A 84 8.35 7.50 4.33
N GLN A 85 9.37 6.65 4.15
CA GLN A 85 10.77 7.05 4.23
C GLN A 85 11.10 8.10 3.16
N SER A 86 10.66 7.89 1.92
CA SER A 86 10.86 8.85 0.82
C SER A 86 10.23 10.21 1.12
N ARG A 87 8.97 10.22 1.61
CA ARG A 87 8.27 11.46 1.99
C ARG A 87 8.97 12.18 3.14
N LEU A 88 9.42 11.43 4.15
CA LEU A 88 10.15 12.01 5.28
C LEU A 88 11.47 12.62 4.83
N ALA A 89 12.24 11.91 4.01
CA ALA A 89 13.50 12.42 3.47
C ALA A 89 13.29 13.69 2.63
N PHE A 90 12.24 13.73 1.82
CA PHE A 90 11.88 14.92 1.03
C PHE A 90 11.46 16.10 1.91
N LEU A 91 10.74 15.88 3.00
CA LEU A 91 10.42 16.94 3.97
C LEU A 91 11.70 17.46 4.64
N GLN A 92 12.56 16.56 5.09
CA GLN A 92 13.80 16.91 5.79
C GLN A 92 14.77 17.71 4.89
N SER A 93 14.82 17.43 3.59
CA SER A 93 15.66 18.21 2.65
C SER A 93 15.24 19.67 2.52
N GLN A 94 14.02 20.02 2.95
CA GLN A 94 13.47 21.37 2.90
C GLN A 94 13.60 22.12 4.24
N GLU A 95 14.26 21.55 5.25
CA GLU A 95 14.28 22.12 6.61
C GLU A 95 14.79 23.57 6.67
N ALA A 96 15.89 23.87 5.98
CA ALA A 96 16.45 25.22 5.97
C ALA A 96 15.45 26.26 5.42
N LEU A 97 14.78 25.94 4.31
CA LEU A 97 13.75 26.78 3.72
C LEU A 97 12.52 26.90 4.64
N ALA A 98 12.07 25.79 5.22
CA ALA A 98 10.91 25.77 6.11
C ALA A 98 11.14 26.65 7.36
N ARG A 99 12.37 26.71 7.87
CA ARG A 99 12.74 27.51 9.04
C ARG A 99 13.07 28.97 8.72
N SER A 100 13.42 29.30 7.47
CA SER A 100 13.87 30.65 7.11
C SER A 100 12.76 31.72 7.13
N VAL A 101 11.51 31.33 7.33
CA VAL A 101 10.34 32.23 7.38
C VAL A 101 9.89 32.55 8.81
N ALA A 102 10.66 32.14 9.82
CA ALA A 102 10.42 32.54 11.21
C ALA A 102 10.69 34.06 11.38
N PHE A 103 10.07 34.67 12.40
CA PHE A 103 10.41 36.04 12.79
C PHE A 103 11.87 36.13 13.22
N ASP A 104 12.53 37.23 12.85
CA ASP A 104 13.86 37.55 13.35
C ASP A 104 13.76 37.85 14.86
N SER A 105 14.60 37.17 15.64
CA SER A 105 14.80 37.41 17.07
C SER A 105 15.75 38.57 17.35
#